data_AF-A0A820MUY7-F1
#
_entry.id   AF-A0A820MUY7-F1
#
_cell.length_a   1.000
_cell.length_b   1.000
_cell.length_c   1.000
_cell.angle_alpha   90.00
_cell.angle_beta   90.00
_cell.angle_gamma   90.00
#
_symmetry.space_group_name_H-M   'P 1'
#
loop_
_entity.id
_entity.type
_entity.pdbx_description
1 polymer ?
#
loop_
_entity_poly.entity_id
_entity_poly.type
_entity_poly.pdbx_seq_one_letter_code
_entity_poly.pdbx_strand_id
1 'polypeptide(L)'
;MKETRVEICPGKFLKHITTDGPIINSGLIDVKSSPLSKSETRFLIPVTISFKDIFGSYETNEIILCDAPGFGDTESPEMDISNCVGVIRALKSCKSISILALSSYRSFNIR
;
A
#
# COMPACT_ATOMS: atom_id res chain seq x y z
N MET A 1 -11.94 -13.40 -20.76
CA MET A 1 -10.94 -12.33 -21.01
C MET A 1 -9.53 -12.92 -20.87
N LYS A 2 -8.60 -12.62 -21.79
CA LYS A 2 -7.19 -13.06 -21.71
C LYS A 2 -6.49 -12.31 -20.56
N GLU A 3 -5.73 -13.03 -19.73
CA GLU A 3 -4.76 -12.42 -18.81
C GLU A 3 -3.72 -11.66 -19.65
N THR A 4 -3.76 -10.33 -19.66
CA THR A 4 -2.67 -9.53 -20.23
C THR A 4 -1.56 -9.48 -19.19
N ARG A 5 -0.59 -10.39 -19.31
CA ARG A 5 0.60 -10.38 -18.46
C ARG A 5 1.56 -9.32 -18.98
N VAL A 6 1.91 -8.34 -18.14
CA VAL A 6 2.91 -7.33 -18.47
C VAL A 6 4.29 -7.94 -18.23
N GLU A 7 5.05 -8.09 -19.31
CA GLU A 7 6.42 -8.58 -19.26
C GLU A 7 7.36 -7.45 -18.85
N ILE A 8 8.16 -7.67 -17.81
CA ILE A 8 9.05 -6.64 -17.24
C ILE A 8 10.51 -6.92 -17.62
N CYS A 9 10.84 -8.20 -17.76
CA CYS A 9 12.06 -8.71 -18.36
C CYS A 9 11.71 -9.98 -19.14
N PRO A 10 12.54 -10.45 -20.08
CA PRO A 10 12.27 -11.67 -20.85
C PRO A 10 11.89 -12.84 -19.92
N GLY A 11 10.64 -13.30 -20.02
CA GLY A 11 10.08 -14.40 -19.22
C GLY A 11 9.67 -14.06 -17.79
N LYS A 12 9.79 -12.80 -17.34
CA LYS A 12 9.43 -12.34 -15.99
C LYS A 12 8.19 -11.47 -16.01
N PHE A 13 7.14 -11.97 -15.36
CA PHE A 13 5.83 -11.32 -15.24
C PHE A 13 5.50 -11.09 -13.76
N LEU A 14 4.96 -9.93 -13.40
CA LEU A 14 4.49 -9.69 -12.03
C LEU A 14 3.02 -10.06 -11.85
N LYS A 15 2.73 -10.53 -10.64
CA LYS A 15 1.37 -10.82 -10.14
C LYS A 15 0.90 -9.78 -9.11
N HIS A 16 1.65 -8.69 -8.96
CA HIS A 16 1.43 -7.63 -7.98
C HIS A 16 1.82 -6.28 -8.60
N ILE A 17 1.32 -5.19 -8.01
CA ILE A 17 1.74 -3.83 -8.34
C ILE A 17 3.10 -3.60 -7.68
N THR A 18 4.06 -3.09 -8.46
CA THR A 18 5.42 -2.74 -8.02
C THR A 18 5.73 -1.31 -8.45
N THR A 19 6.84 -0.76 -7.97
CA THR A 19 7.36 0.54 -8.40
C THR A 19 7.81 0.52 -9.87
N ASP A 20 7.52 1.60 -10.59
CA ASP A 20 8.10 1.87 -11.91
C ASP A 20 9.39 2.68 -11.72
N GLY A 21 10.54 2.01 -11.76
CA GLY A 21 11.86 2.62 -11.54
C GLY A 21 12.49 2.37 -10.16
N PRO A 22 13.64 3.01 -9.88
CA PRO A 22 14.40 2.80 -8.65
C PRO A 22 13.68 3.39 -7.44
N ILE A 23 13.70 2.64 -6.34
CA ILE A 23 13.09 3.05 -5.07
C ILE A 23 14.05 3.97 -4.31
N ILE A 24 13.65 5.22 -4.12
CA ILE A 24 14.45 6.24 -3.41
C ILE A 24 14.27 6.10 -1.89
N ASN A 25 13.04 5.85 -1.44
CA ASN A 25 12.70 5.72 -0.02
C ASN A 25 12.88 4.27 0.44
N SER A 26 13.86 4.02 1.30
CA SER A 26 14.14 2.68 1.84
C SER A 26 12.97 2.07 2.60
N GLY A 27 12.09 2.88 3.21
CA GLY A 27 10.87 2.41 3.87
C GLY A 27 9.80 1.87 2.91
N LEU A 28 9.97 2.07 1.60
CA LEU A 28 9.07 1.57 0.56
C LEU A 28 9.64 0.38 -0.22
N ILE A 29 10.86 -0.08 0.09
CA ILE A 29 11.56 -1.09 -0.72
C ILE A 29 10.84 -2.44 -0.79
N ASP A 30 10.11 -2.78 0.29
CA ASP A 30 9.40 -4.04 0.42
C ASP A 30 7.88 -3.89 0.22
N VAL A 31 7.40 -2.69 -0.09
CA VAL A 31 5.96 -2.44 -0.29
C VAL A 31 5.52 -3.04 -1.62
N LYS A 32 4.74 -4.12 -1.53
CA LYS A 32 4.13 -4.82 -2.67
C LYS A 32 2.65 -4.99 -2.37
N SER A 33 1.80 -4.78 -3.37
CA SER A 33 0.35 -5.00 -3.21
C SER A 33 -0.17 -5.95 -4.28
N SER A 34 -0.88 -6.99 -3.84
CA SER A 34 -1.59 -7.92 -4.70
C SER A 34 -3.03 -8.09 -4.20
N PRO A 35 -4.02 -8.30 -5.07
CA PRO A 35 -5.41 -8.42 -4.62
C PRO A 35 -5.74 -9.62 -3.72
N LEU A 36 -4.83 -10.59 -3.59
CA LEU A 36 -5.01 -11.80 -2.78
C LEU A 36 -3.82 -12.02 -1.82
N SER A 37 -2.93 -11.03 -1.65
CA SER A 37 -1.85 -11.13 -0.67
C SER A 37 -2.37 -10.86 0.73
N LYS A 38 -1.92 -11.65 1.70
CA LYS A 38 -2.04 -11.29 3.12
C LYS A 38 -1.00 -10.25 3.48
N SER A 39 -1.34 -9.31 4.35
CA SER A 39 -0.38 -8.34 4.89
C SER A 39 0.70 -9.03 5.75
N GLU A 40 1.97 -8.69 5.51
CA GLU A 40 3.08 -9.03 6.41
C GLU A 40 3.18 -8.04 7.59
N THR A 41 2.68 -6.82 7.36
CA THR A 41 2.62 -5.73 8.35
C THR A 41 1.59 -6.04 9.42
N ARG A 42 2.03 -6.26 10.68
CA ARG A 42 1.14 -6.59 11.81
C ARG A 42 0.49 -5.39 12.48
N PHE A 43 1.09 -4.21 12.34
CA PHE A 43 0.64 -2.98 12.99
C PHE A 43 0.62 -1.83 12.01
N LEU A 44 -0.17 -0.79 12.29
CA LEU A 44 -0.12 0.44 11.50
C LEU A 44 1.29 1.06 11.55
N ILE A 45 1.98 1.12 10.42
CA ILE A 45 3.33 1.69 10.29
C ILE A 45 3.26 2.95 9.41
N PRO A 46 3.73 4.12 9.91
CA PRO A 46 3.84 5.32 9.10
C PRO A 46 5.15 5.30 8.29
N VAL A 47 5.05 5.71 7.03
CA VAL A 47 6.18 6.00 6.14
C VAL A 47 6.06 7.44 5.67
N THR A 48 7.03 8.27 6.05
CA THR A 48 7.08 9.67 5.61
C THR A 48 7.69 9.75 4.21
N ILE A 49 7.03 10.47 3.32
CA ILE A 49 7.49 10.73 1.95
C ILE A 49 7.63 12.25 1.79
N SER A 50 8.85 12.67 1.49
CA SER A 50 9.17 14.08 1.22
C SER A 50 8.78 14.44 -0.20
N PHE A 51 8.11 15.57 -0.39
CA PHE A 51 7.79 16.07 -1.74
C PHE A 51 9.04 16.47 -2.53
N LYS A 52 10.17 16.68 -1.85
CA LYS A 52 11.46 16.90 -2.51
C LYS A 52 11.87 15.74 -3.40
N ASP A 53 11.55 14.53 -2.96
CA ASP A 53 11.95 13.30 -3.64
C ASP A 53 11.08 13.03 -4.88
N ILE A 54 9.91 13.68 -4.97
CA ILE A 54 8.93 13.49 -6.05
C ILE A 54 8.93 14.68 -7.03
N PHE A 55 8.87 15.91 -6.51
CA PHE A 55 8.65 17.13 -7.29
C PHE A 55 9.88 18.04 -7.40
N GLY A 56 10.92 17.79 -6.59
CA GLY A 56 12.19 18.53 -6.58
C GLY A 56 12.42 19.36 -5.32
N SER A 57 13.66 19.83 -5.15
CA SER A 57 14.19 20.40 -3.89
C SER A 57 13.48 21.65 -3.33
N TYR A 58 12.67 22.33 -4.13
CA TYR A 58 11.91 23.53 -3.74
C TYR A 58 10.65 23.22 -2.93
N GLU A 59 10.11 22.00 -3.03
CA GLU A 59 8.98 21.58 -2.20
C GLU A 59 9.45 21.29 -0.78
N THR A 60 8.67 21.69 0.23
CA THR A 60 8.99 21.43 1.66
C THR A 60 7.96 20.59 2.37
N ASN A 61 6.88 20.27 1.67
CA ASN A 61 5.79 19.48 2.19
C ASN A 61 6.17 18.00 2.28
N GLU A 62 5.45 17.28 3.12
CA GLU A 62 5.57 15.83 3.26
C GLU A 62 4.17 15.22 3.32
N ILE A 63 4.09 13.95 2.95
CA ILE A 63 2.93 13.10 3.22
C ILE A 63 3.35 11.95 4.11
N ILE A 64 2.49 11.60 5.05
CA ILE A 64 2.63 10.39 5.84
C ILE A 64 1.73 9.33 5.20
N LEU A 65 2.35 8.33 4.58
CA LEU A 65 1.66 7.15 4.10
C LEU A 65 1.57 6.16 5.26
N CYS A 66 0.36 5.73 5.62
CA CYS A 66 0.19 4.72 6.66
C CYS A 66 -0.04 3.35 6.00
N ASP A 67 0.88 2.41 6.21
CA ASP A 67 0.68 1.00 5.87
C ASP A 67 -0.02 0.28 7.03
N ALA A 68 -1.09 -0.46 6.72
CA ALA A 68 -1.92 -1.14 7.72
C ALA A 68 -2.16 -2.60 7.30
N PRO A 69 -2.30 -3.54 8.25
CA PRO A 69 -2.76 -4.88 7.91
C PRO A 69 -4.13 -4.85 7.24
N GLY A 70 -4.35 -5.79 6.33
CA GLY A 70 -5.68 -6.14 5.86
C GLY A 70 -6.58 -6.58 7.01
N PHE A 71 -7.89 -6.36 6.86
CA PHE A 71 -8.86 -6.83 7.85
C PHE A 71 -8.85 -8.36 7.94
N GLY A 72 -8.62 -8.90 9.14
CA GLY A 72 -8.50 -10.35 9.34
C GLY A 72 -7.16 -10.95 8.90
N ASP A 73 -6.18 -10.11 8.52
CA ASP A 73 -4.80 -10.54 8.30
C ASP A 73 -3.96 -10.52 9.60
N THR A 74 -4.54 -10.17 10.75
CA THR A 74 -3.85 -10.21 12.05
C THR A 74 -4.05 -11.55 12.77
N GLU A 75 -3.13 -11.88 13.66
CA GLU A 75 -3.11 -13.16 14.40
C GLU A 75 -4.10 -13.20 15.58
N SER A 76 -4.68 -12.06 15.99
CA SER A 76 -5.67 -12.06 17.07
C SER A 76 -6.64 -10.86 17.02
N PRO A 77 -7.87 -11.03 17.55
CA PRO A 77 -8.88 -9.97 17.59
C PRO A 77 -8.40 -8.70 18.33
N GLU A 78 -7.56 -8.85 19.35
CA GLU A 78 -6.99 -7.72 20.09
C GLU A 78 -6.07 -6.86 19.20
N MET A 79 -5.34 -7.50 18.29
CA MET A 79 -4.47 -6.82 17.34
C MET A 79 -5.29 -6.06 16.29
N ASP A 80 -6.36 -6.65 15.79
CA ASP A 80 -7.32 -5.97 14.92
C ASP A 80 -7.90 -4.72 15.58
N ILE A 81 -8.36 -4.83 16.84
CA ILE A 81 -8.91 -3.69 17.60
C ILE A 81 -7.86 -2.58 17.75
N SER A 82 -6.63 -2.92 18.12
CA SER A 82 -5.54 -1.95 18.27
C SER A 82 -5.24 -1.23 16.96
N ASN A 83 -5.20 -1.97 15.84
CA ASN A 83 -4.99 -1.40 14.52
C ASN A 83 -6.16 -0.48 14.09
N CYS A 84 -7.40 -0.89 14.35
CA CYS A 84 -8.57 -0.03 14.11
C CYS A 84 -8.49 1.29 14.88
N VAL A 85 -8.11 1.25 16.16
CA VAL A 85 -7.92 2.46 16.98
C VAL A 85 -6.82 3.35 16.40
N GLY A 86 -5.70 2.76 15.96
CA GLY A 86 -4.61 3.47 15.29
C GLY A 86 -5.06 4.18 14.02
N VAL A 87 -5.77 3.47 13.13
CA VAL A 87 -6.30 4.02 11.88
C VAL A 87 -7.27 5.18 12.17
N ILE A 88 -8.22 5.01 13.11
CA ILE A 88 -9.16 6.09 13.46
C ILE A 88 -8.42 7.33 13.96
N ARG A 89 -7.38 7.18 14.79
CA ARG A 89 -6.58 8.31 15.27
C ARG A 89 -5.83 9.00 14.13
N ALA A 90 -5.24 8.24 13.22
CA ALA A 90 -4.56 8.78 12.05
C ALA A 90 -5.53 9.58 11.18
N LEU A 91 -6.69 9.00 10.83
CA LEU A 91 -7.71 9.67 10.03
C LEU A 91 -8.23 10.97 10.68
N LYS A 92 -8.42 10.98 12.01
CA LYS A 92 -8.84 12.19 12.75
C LYS A 92 -7.79 13.31 12.74
N SER A 93 -6.52 12.99 12.54
CA SER A 93 -5.44 13.97 12.47
C SER A 93 -5.27 14.57 11.06
N CYS A 94 -5.81 13.90 10.04
CA CYS A 94 -5.71 14.35 8.65
C CYS A 94 -6.66 15.52 8.37
N LYS A 95 -6.17 16.55 7.67
CA LYS A 95 -7.01 17.67 7.17
C LYS A 95 -8.02 17.20 6.11
N SER A 96 -7.65 16.18 5.33
CA SER A 96 -8.46 15.57 4.26
C SER A 96 -8.01 14.13 4.03
N ILE A 97 -8.90 13.26 3.58
CA ILE A 97 -8.63 11.84 3.33
C ILE A 97 -9.02 11.51 1.88
N SER A 98 -8.12 10.83 1.16
CA SER A 98 -8.37 10.26 -0.17
C SER A 98 -8.26 8.73 -0.09
N ILE A 99 -9.26 8.02 -0.61
CA ILE A 99 -9.32 6.56 -0.55
C ILE A 99 -8.81 5.96 -1.87
N LEU A 100 -7.81 5.08 -1.78
CA LEU A 100 -7.33 4.25 -2.88
C LEU A 100 -7.80 2.81 -2.65
N ALA A 101 -8.61 2.28 -3.56
CA ALA A 101 -9.08 0.89 -3.50
C ALA A 101 -8.49 0.09 -4.68
N LEU A 102 -7.83 -1.03 -4.36
CA LEU A 102 -7.34 -1.99 -5.35
C LEU A 102 -8.34 -3.14 -5.45
N SER A 103 -8.73 -3.50 -6.66
CA SER A 103 -9.60 -4.65 -6.88
C SER A 103 -9.07 -5.57 -7.97
N SER A 104 -9.28 -6.88 -7.77
CA SER A 104 -9.06 -7.89 -8.79
C SER A 104 -10.35 -8.20 -9.52
N TYR A 105 -10.24 -8.32 -10.84
CA TYR A 105 -11.31 -8.84 -11.69
C TYR A 105 -11.82 -10.23 -11.22
N ARG A 106 -10.93 -11.08 -10.66
CA ARG A 106 -11.33 -12.39 -10.11
C ARG A 106 -12.26 -12.28 -8.89
N SER A 107 -12.11 -11.23 -8.08
CA SER A 107 -12.90 -11.06 -6.85
C SER A 107 -14.33 -10.60 -7.14
N PHE A 108 -14.60 -10.05 -8.31
CA PHE A 108 -15.94 -9.55 -8.65
C PHE A 108 -16.93 -10.62 -9.11
N ASN A 109 -16.52 -11.89 -9.30
CA ASN A 109 -17.41 -12.97 -9.74
C ASN A 109 -18.27 -12.63 -10.99
N ILE A 110 -17.81 -11.67 -11.79
CA ILE A 110 -18.42 -11.31 -13.08
C ILE A 110 -17.88 -12.34 -14.06
N ARG A 111 -18.73 -13.33 -14.38
CA ARG A 111 -18.49 -14.29 -15.46
C ARG A 111 -18.60 -13.62 -16.82
#